data_AF-A0A928M5W3-F1
#
_entry.id   AF-A0A928M5W3-F1
#
_cell.length_a   1.000
_cell.length_b   1.000
_cell.length_c   1.000
_cell.angle_alpha   90.00
_cell.angle_beta   90.00
_cell.angle_gamma   90.00
#
_symmetry.space_group_name_H-M   'P 1'
#
loop_
_entity.id
_entity.type
_entity.pdbx_description
1 polymer ?
#
loop_
_entity_poly.entity_id
_entity_poly.type
_entity_poly.pdbx_seq_one_letter_code
_entity_poly.pdbx_strand_id
1 'polypeptide(L)'
;MNYEKIIVELLSRIQTLEEKVDLLMNNQSKENAPETHDEIVRNVVKVKTKDIRDYIESQKAEARNNGEEFIILRASDLHRINRLKNGMPMVCNAMRQCMGENDIVLHETPSGYSSSLEIKYLL
;
A
#
# COMPACT_ATOMS: atom_id res chain seq x y z
N MET A 1 9.53 36.59 38.19
CA MET A 1 9.87 37.09 36.84
C MET A 1 9.35 36.09 35.83
N ASN A 2 8.90 36.52 34.65
CA ASN A 2 8.22 35.64 33.67
C ASN A 2 9.14 34.58 33.02
N TYR A 3 10.45 34.66 33.27
CA TYR A 3 11.46 33.76 32.72
C TYR A 3 11.32 32.32 33.24
N GLU A 4 11.00 32.12 34.52
CA GLU A 4 10.85 30.76 35.08
C GLU A 4 9.72 29.99 34.40
N LYS A 5 8.59 30.66 34.13
CA LYS A 5 7.45 30.06 33.44
C LYS A 5 7.79 29.69 32.00
N ILE A 6 8.52 30.59 31.31
CA ILE A 6 8.99 30.37 29.94
C ILE A 6 9.99 29.19 29.90
N ILE A 7 10.90 29.11 30.87
CA ILE A 7 11.89 28.03 30.96
C ILE A 7 11.18 26.67 31.15
N VAL A 8 10.20 26.59 32.06
CA VAL A 8 9.45 25.35 32.28
C VAL A 8 8.67 24.94 31.02
N GLU A 9 8.03 25.89 30.34
CA GLU A 9 7.30 25.60 29.10
C GLU A 9 8.23 25.10 27.98
N LEU A 10 9.42 25.71 27.83
CA LEU A 10 10.42 25.28 26.85
C LEU A 10 10.93 23.87 27.17
N LEU A 11 11.21 23.56 28.44
CA LEU A 11 11.67 22.23 28.85
C LEU A 11 10.60 21.15 28.58
N SER A 12 9.32 21.42 28.88
CA SER A 12 8.25 20.48 28.56
C SER A 12 8.10 20.23 27.07
N ARG A 13 8.26 21.27 26.24
CA ARG A 13 8.23 21.12 24.77
C ARG A 13 9.41 20.29 24.27
N ILE A 14 10.62 20.54 24.78
CA ILE A 14 11.83 19.77 24.43
C ILE A 14 11.63 18.30 24.76
N GLN A 15 11.13 17.98 25.94
CA GLN A 15 10.88 16.58 26.33
C GLN A 15 9.87 15.88 25.43
N THR A 16 8.79 16.57 25.06
CA THR A 16 7.80 16.02 24.11
C THR A 16 8.38 15.83 22.70
N LEU A 17 9.32 16.69 22.29
CA LEU A 17 10.02 16.58 21.01
C LEU A 17 10.98 15.38 21.02
N GLU A 18 11.72 15.19 22.11
CA GLU A 18 12.63 14.04 22.29
C GLU A 18 11.85 12.72 22.22
N GLU A 19 10.73 12.58 22.94
CA GLU A 19 9.89 11.39 22.89
C GLU A 19 9.35 11.09 21.47
N LYS A 20 8.93 12.14 20.73
CA LYS A 20 8.48 11.98 19.35
C LYS A 20 9.59 11.58 18.39
N VAL A 21 10.81 12.12 18.59
CA VAL A 21 11.98 11.75 17.81
C VAL A 21 12.36 10.30 18.07
N ASP A 22 12.33 9.83 19.32
CA ASP A 22 12.59 8.43 19.67
C ASP A 22 11.59 7.48 19.02
N LEU A 23 10.30 7.84 19.00
CA LEU A 23 9.27 7.06 18.31
C LEU A 23 9.50 7.03 16.78
N LEU A 24 9.87 8.16 16.18
CA LEU A 24 10.18 8.24 14.75
C LEU A 24 11.44 7.45 14.41
N MET A 25 12.49 7.51 15.24
CA MET A 25 13.72 6.74 15.04
C MET A 25 13.47 5.23 15.17
N ASN A 26 12.69 4.79 16.17
CA ASN A 26 12.35 3.39 16.33
C ASN A 26 11.44 2.86 15.21
N ASN A 27 10.56 3.69 14.65
CA ASN A 27 9.75 3.33 13.48
C ASN A 27 10.60 3.31 12.19
N GLN A 28 11.56 4.23 12.05
CA GLN A 28 12.51 4.21 10.92
C GLN A 28 13.49 3.04 10.99
N SER A 29 13.88 2.56 12.18
CA SER A 29 14.68 1.33 12.32
C SER A 29 13.91 0.07 11.91
N LYS A 30 12.58 0.11 11.78
CA LYS A 30 11.77 -0.96 11.17
C LYS A 30 11.59 -0.80 9.66
N GLU A 31 11.87 0.36 9.08
CA GLU A 31 11.62 0.65 7.66
C GLU A 31 12.87 1.01 6.84
N ASN A 32 14.03 1.33 7.46
CA ASN A 32 15.21 1.84 6.76
C ASN A 32 16.55 1.45 7.43
N ALA A 33 16.82 0.17 7.66
CA ALA A 33 18.21 -0.31 7.74
C ALA A 33 18.69 -0.69 6.33
N PRO A 34 19.98 -0.50 5.97
CA PRO A 34 20.53 -1.03 4.74
C PRO A 34 20.71 -2.54 4.92
N GLU A 35 19.63 -3.28 4.75
CA GLU A 35 19.59 -4.72 5.02
C GLU A 35 20.33 -5.47 3.91
N THR A 36 21.42 -6.11 4.32
CA THR A 36 22.23 -7.05 3.55
C THR A 36 21.36 -8.13 2.91
N HIS A 37 21.67 -8.43 1.65
CA HIS A 37 20.91 -9.26 0.69
C HIS A 37 20.43 -10.65 1.20
N ASP A 38 20.96 -11.14 2.33
CA ASP A 38 20.68 -12.48 2.87
C ASP A 38 19.51 -12.54 3.88
N GLU A 39 19.14 -11.45 4.57
CA GLU A 39 18.05 -11.50 5.58
C GLU A 39 16.64 -11.26 5.00
N ILE A 40 16.53 -10.57 3.86
CA ILE A 40 15.27 -10.32 3.13
C ILE A 40 14.57 -11.63 2.73
N VAL A 41 15.32 -12.74 2.61
CA VAL A 41 14.79 -14.04 2.19
C VAL A 41 13.95 -14.72 3.29
N ARG A 42 14.14 -14.37 4.57
CA ARG A 42 13.47 -15.08 5.68
C ARG A 42 12.17 -14.44 6.16
N ASN A 43 12.00 -13.13 5.96
CA ASN A 43 10.76 -12.40 6.28
C ASN A 43 10.00 -11.99 5.02
N VAL A 44 9.94 -12.89 4.02
CA VAL A 44 8.94 -12.79 2.96
C VAL A 44 7.58 -12.92 3.65
N VAL A 45 6.98 -11.79 4.02
CA VAL A 45 5.54 -11.68 4.22
C VAL A 45 4.95 -12.28 2.96
N LYS A 46 4.46 -13.52 3.06
CA LYS A 46 3.80 -14.19 1.95
C LYS A 46 2.55 -13.39 1.66
N VAL A 47 2.67 -12.41 0.76
CA VAL A 47 1.56 -11.62 0.28
C VAL A 47 0.57 -12.61 -0.32
N LYS A 48 -0.61 -12.68 0.27
CA LYS A 48 -1.69 -13.58 -0.13
C LYS A 48 -2.55 -12.87 -1.15
N THR A 49 -3.33 -13.66 -1.90
CA THR A 49 -4.38 -13.13 -2.80
C THR A 49 -5.36 -12.20 -2.06
N LYS A 50 -5.60 -12.45 -0.77
CA LYS A 50 -6.45 -11.61 0.08
C LYS A 50 -5.88 -10.19 0.21
N ASP A 51 -4.58 -10.04 0.40
CA ASP A 51 -3.96 -8.73 0.59
C ASP A 51 -4.08 -7.87 -0.68
N ILE A 52 -4.00 -8.51 -1.86
CA ILE A 52 -4.24 -7.83 -3.15
C ILE A 52 -5.71 -7.41 -3.28
N ARG A 53 -6.66 -8.27 -2.85
CA ARG A 53 -8.08 -7.94 -2.88
C ARG A 53 -8.41 -6.76 -1.99
N ASP A 54 -7.91 -6.79 -0.75
CA ASP A 54 -8.15 -5.74 0.24
C ASP A 54 -7.59 -4.40 -0.29
N TYR A 55 -6.45 -4.43 -0.99
CA TYR A 55 -5.89 -3.25 -1.66
C TYR A 55 -6.76 -2.75 -2.83
N ILE A 56 -7.29 -3.63 -3.68
CA ILE A 56 -8.19 -3.22 -4.77
C ILE A 56 -9.46 -2.55 -4.21
N GLU A 57 -10.03 -3.12 -3.15
CA GLU A 57 -11.21 -2.56 -2.49
C GLU A 57 -10.92 -1.21 -1.82
N SER A 58 -9.73 -1.01 -1.23
CA SER A 58 -9.36 0.31 -0.72
C SER A 58 -9.23 1.36 -1.82
N GLN A 59 -8.65 1.00 -2.98
CA GLN A 59 -8.57 1.92 -4.13
C GLN A 59 -9.96 2.30 -4.65
N LYS A 60 -10.91 1.35 -4.71
CA LYS A 60 -12.29 1.64 -5.08
C LYS A 60 -12.97 2.56 -4.08
N ALA A 61 -12.80 2.32 -2.79
CA ALA A 61 -13.38 3.14 -1.74
C ALA A 61 -12.83 4.58 -1.78
N GLU A 62 -11.53 4.74 -2.03
CA GLU A 62 -10.91 6.05 -2.20
C GLU A 62 -11.47 6.79 -3.43
N ALA A 63 -11.56 6.12 -4.58
CA ALA A 63 -12.12 6.71 -5.79
C ALA A 63 -13.61 7.08 -5.62
N ARG A 64 -14.40 6.27 -4.89
CA ARG A 64 -15.79 6.61 -4.53
C ARG A 64 -15.85 7.85 -3.64
N ASN A 65 -14.96 7.96 -2.66
CA ASN A 65 -14.87 9.14 -1.79
C ASN A 65 -14.48 10.40 -2.57
N ASN A 66 -13.70 10.25 -3.65
CA ASN A 66 -13.35 11.34 -4.57
C ASN A 66 -14.49 11.69 -5.54
N GLY A 67 -15.59 10.93 -5.54
CA GLY A 67 -16.73 11.14 -6.45
C GLY A 67 -16.50 10.62 -7.87
N GLU A 68 -15.56 9.69 -8.06
CA GLU A 68 -15.34 9.04 -9.34
C GLU A 68 -16.44 8.01 -9.61
N GLU A 69 -16.93 7.94 -10.86
CA GLU A 69 -17.92 6.95 -11.28
C GLU A 69 -17.30 5.58 -11.57
N PHE A 70 -15.99 5.55 -11.84
CA PHE A 70 -15.25 4.34 -12.16
C PHE A 70 -13.76 4.51 -11.85
N ILE A 71 -13.08 3.39 -11.62
CA ILE A 71 -11.62 3.32 -11.54
C ILE A 71 -11.08 2.28 -12.52
N ILE A 72 -9.96 2.59 -13.19
CA ILE A 72 -9.28 1.66 -14.08
C ILE A 72 -8.03 1.17 -13.38
N LEU A 73 -7.91 -0.15 -13.20
CA LEU A 73 -6.72 -0.76 -12.60
C LEU A 73 -6.04 -1.69 -13.61
N ARG A 74 -4.71 -1.59 -13.66
CA ARG A 74 -3.85 -2.41 -14.51
C ARG A 74 -3.03 -3.40 -13.68
N ALA A 75 -2.94 -4.65 -14.15
CA ALA A 75 -2.22 -5.72 -13.45
C ALA A 75 -0.72 -5.42 -13.25
N SER A 76 -0.08 -4.71 -14.18
CA SER A 76 1.33 -4.29 -14.03
C SER A 76 1.55 -3.43 -12.78
N ASP A 77 0.60 -2.56 -12.48
CA ASP A 77 0.76 -1.55 -11.42
C ASP A 77 0.57 -2.21 -10.06
N LEU A 78 -0.46 -3.05 -9.94
CA LEU A 78 -0.69 -3.93 -8.79
C LEU A 78 0.49 -4.87 -8.51
N HIS A 79 1.09 -5.43 -9.56
CA HIS A 79 2.26 -6.31 -9.39
C HIS A 79 3.51 -5.55 -8.92
N ARG A 80 3.71 -4.31 -9.40
CA ARG A 80 4.85 -3.47 -9.04
C ARG A 80 4.77 -3.00 -7.60
N ILE A 81 3.60 -2.56 -7.16
CA ILE A 81 3.35 -2.05 -5.80
C ILE A 81 3.57 -3.18 -4.77
N ASN A 82 3.11 -4.39 -5.09
CA ASN A 82 3.14 -5.50 -4.12
C ASN A 82 4.47 -6.28 -4.13
N ARG A 83 5.46 -5.89 -4.95
CA ARG A 83 6.80 -6.53 -5.10
C ARG A 83 6.77 -8.06 -5.13
N LEU A 84 5.74 -8.62 -5.77
CA LEU A 84 5.51 -10.06 -5.81
C LEU A 84 6.46 -10.74 -6.79
N LYS A 85 7.37 -11.58 -6.32
CA LYS A 85 8.16 -12.44 -7.22
C LYS A 85 7.24 -13.58 -7.72
N ASN A 86 6.87 -13.56 -8.99
CA ASN A 86 5.97 -14.53 -9.66
C ASN A 86 4.48 -14.44 -9.29
N GLY A 87 3.98 -13.25 -8.95
CA GLY A 87 2.58 -13.04 -8.52
C GLY A 87 1.56 -12.78 -9.62
N MET A 88 1.94 -12.77 -10.91
CA MET A 88 1.04 -12.29 -11.98
C MET A 88 -0.31 -13.04 -12.04
N PRO A 89 -0.35 -14.40 -11.99
CA PRO A 89 -1.63 -15.11 -11.96
C PRO A 89 -2.46 -14.77 -10.72
N MET A 90 -1.81 -14.56 -9.58
CA MET A 90 -2.45 -14.19 -8.32
C MET A 90 -3.09 -12.80 -8.39
N VAL A 91 -2.40 -11.83 -8.99
CA VAL A 91 -2.90 -10.48 -9.23
C VAL A 91 -4.10 -10.50 -10.17
N CYS A 92 -3.98 -11.16 -11.33
CA CYS A 92 -5.07 -11.25 -12.30
C CYS A 92 -6.30 -11.95 -11.71
N ASN A 93 -6.10 -13.00 -10.91
CA ASN A 93 -7.19 -13.69 -10.22
C ASN A 93 -7.84 -12.80 -9.15
N ALA A 94 -7.06 -12.05 -8.37
CA ALA A 94 -7.59 -11.10 -7.40
C ALA A 94 -8.42 -10.02 -8.11
N MET A 95 -7.92 -9.45 -9.21
CA MET A 95 -8.65 -8.47 -10.03
C MET A 95 -9.99 -9.01 -10.51
N ARG A 96 -10.02 -10.20 -11.12
CA ARG A 96 -11.26 -10.84 -11.54
C ARG A 96 -12.23 -11.13 -10.39
N GLN A 97 -11.71 -11.52 -9.22
CA GLN A 97 -12.55 -11.75 -8.04
C GLN A 97 -13.15 -10.46 -7.46
N CYS A 98 -12.55 -9.31 -7.74
CA CYS A 98 -13.08 -8.01 -7.37
C CYS A 98 -14.08 -7.47 -8.40
N MET A 99 -14.33 -8.17 -9.51
CA MET A 99 -15.30 -7.72 -10.50
C MET A 99 -16.74 -7.95 -10.02
N GLY A 100 -17.57 -6.92 -10.16
CA GLY A 100 -19.02 -6.99 -10.12
C GLY A 100 -19.64 -7.17 -11.52
N GLU A 101 -20.97 -7.20 -11.57
CA GLU A 101 -21.74 -7.45 -12.81
C GLU A 101 -21.60 -6.34 -13.86
N ASN A 102 -21.30 -5.10 -13.43
CA ASN A 102 -21.21 -3.94 -14.32
C ASN A 102 -19.78 -3.61 -14.76
N ASP A 103 -18.78 -4.34 -14.27
CA ASP A 103 -17.37 -4.05 -14.53
C ASP A 103 -16.94 -4.52 -15.93
N ILE A 104 -15.98 -3.80 -16.52
CA ILE A 104 -15.59 -3.99 -17.92
C ILE A 104 -14.10 -4.31 -18.01
N VAL A 105 -13.76 -5.43 -18.65
CA VAL A 105 -12.37 -5.73 -19.02
C VAL A 105 -12.02 -4.91 -20.27
N LEU A 106 -11.06 -3.98 -20.12
CA LEU A 106 -10.63 -3.11 -21.22
C LEU A 106 -9.59 -3.79 -22.11
N HIS A 107 -8.68 -4.57 -21.50
CA HIS A 107 -7.64 -5.28 -22.23
C HIS A 107 -7.34 -6.61 -21.55
N GLU A 108 -7.28 -7.69 -22.34
CA GLU A 108 -6.93 -9.04 -21.88
C GLU A 108 -6.14 -9.78 -22.97
N THR A 109 -5.21 -10.63 -22.55
CA THR A 109 -4.47 -11.53 -23.44
C THR A 109 -5.18 -12.87 -23.59
N PRO A 110 -4.98 -13.64 -24.67
CA PRO A 110 -5.61 -14.97 -24.82
C PRO A 110 -5.33 -15.94 -23.67
N SER A 111 -4.21 -15.76 -22.96
CA SER A 111 -3.85 -16.53 -21.76
C SER A 111 -4.61 -16.11 -20.49
N GLY A 112 -5.26 -14.95 -20.49
CA GLY A 112 -5.88 -14.29 -19.34
C GLY A 112 -4.90 -13.72 -18.31
N TYR A 113 -3.67 -14.22 -18.23
CA TYR A 113 -2.69 -13.85 -17.21
C TYR A 113 -1.57 -13.01 -17.80
N SER A 114 -1.73 -11.69 -17.76
CA SER A 114 -0.73 -10.74 -18.29
C SER A 114 -0.69 -9.46 -17.47
N SER A 115 0.47 -8.81 -17.43
CA SER A 115 0.66 -7.47 -16.90
C SER A 115 -0.10 -6.39 -17.68
N SER A 116 -0.56 -6.71 -18.89
CA SER A 116 -1.44 -5.88 -19.71
C SER A 116 -2.93 -6.06 -19.39
N LEU A 117 -3.32 -6.90 -18.43
CA LEU A 117 -4.72 -6.99 -18.03
C LEU A 117 -5.18 -5.65 -17.42
N GLU A 118 -6.24 -5.08 -17.98
CA GLU A 118 -6.84 -3.82 -17.53
C GLU A 118 -8.34 -4.01 -17.33
N ILE A 119 -8.83 -3.61 -16.14
CA ILE A 119 -10.23 -3.73 -15.77
C ILE A 119 -10.71 -2.38 -15.25
N LYS A 120 -11.84 -1.94 -15.80
CA LYS A 120 -12.62 -0.79 -15.35
C LYS A 120 -13.67 -1.27 -14.35
N TYR A 121 -13.54 -0.84 -13.10
CA TYR A 121 -14.51 -1.10 -12.05
C TYR A 121 -15.45 0.09 -11.89
N LEU A 122 -16.76 -0.14 -11.89
CA LEU A 122 -17.75 0.88 -11.54
C LEU A 122 -17.88 0.96 -10.01
N LEU A 123 -18.03 2.18 -9.50
CA LEU A 123 -17.92 2.50 -8.07
C LEU A 123 -19.26 2.74 -7.39
#